data_AF-A0A353X7A4-F1
#
_entry.id   AF-A0A353X7A4-F1
#
_cell.length_a   1.000
_cell.length_b   1.000
_cell.length_c   1.000
_cell.angle_alpha   90.00
_cell.angle_beta   90.00
_cell.angle_gamma   90.00
#
_symmetry.space_group_name_H-M   'P 1'
#
loop_
_entity.id
_entity.type
_entity.pdbx_description
1 polymer ?
#
loop_
_entity_poly.entity_id
_entity_poly.type
_entity_poly.pdbx_seq_one_letter_code
_entity_poly.pdbx_strand_id
1 'polypeptide(L)'
;MRLSLKALCDKLAVGRTLHPYETQPWAHYDAERGLTCSAEVRGGPGLEDVEAEIQLVRDEDAPPEPPPIRRSQRGDDDDDDGGDGGQGGGGVPPTPPGVPEQVYILRAAPSPADGEWEVKRLFVRAKDYTNAFGEWDEKGCAFFRACVQALLKEEIPDFDRLIEEELQDDDFFGGGRRGRVGRKAPKAQAAQLMGMKKGM
;
A
#
# COMPACT_ATOMS: atom_id res chain seq x y z
N MET A 1 10.01 -5.49 -12.77
CA MET A 1 9.37 -6.82 -12.62
C MET A 1 8.81 -7.29 -13.96
N ARG A 2 9.11 -8.55 -14.36
CA ARG A 2 8.55 -9.22 -15.56
C ARG A 2 8.01 -10.59 -15.12
N LEU A 3 6.74 -10.87 -15.36
CA LEU A 3 6.06 -12.06 -14.82
C LEU A 3 5.02 -12.65 -15.77
N SER A 4 4.70 -13.93 -15.64
CA SER A 4 3.48 -14.47 -16.25
C SER A 4 2.22 -13.78 -15.70
N LEU A 5 1.13 -13.76 -16.49
CA LEU A 5 -0.16 -13.20 -16.06
C LEU A 5 -0.63 -13.80 -14.73
N LYS A 6 -0.47 -15.12 -14.56
CA LYS A 6 -0.86 -15.80 -13.31
C LYS A 6 -0.08 -15.23 -12.10
N ALA A 7 1.23 -15.06 -12.23
CA ALA A 7 2.05 -14.53 -11.15
C ALA A 7 1.72 -13.06 -10.85
N LEU A 8 1.36 -12.27 -11.87
CA LEU A 8 0.85 -10.91 -11.66
C LEU A 8 -0.49 -10.94 -10.89
N CYS A 9 -1.45 -11.78 -11.29
CA CYS A 9 -2.70 -11.97 -10.58
C CYS A 9 -2.48 -12.38 -9.12
N ASP A 10 -1.60 -13.35 -8.85
CA ASP A 10 -1.27 -13.80 -7.49
C ASP A 10 -0.67 -12.65 -6.64
N LYS A 11 0.19 -11.80 -7.23
CA LYS A 11 0.75 -10.61 -6.57
C LYS A 11 -0.32 -9.56 -6.26
N LEU A 12 -1.31 -9.40 -7.15
CA LEU A 12 -2.48 -8.53 -6.96
C LEU A 12 -3.60 -9.19 -6.14
N ALA A 13 -3.30 -10.25 -5.40
CA ALA A 13 -4.25 -10.99 -4.55
C ALA A 13 -5.42 -11.65 -5.29
N VAL A 14 -5.37 -11.73 -6.62
CA VAL A 14 -6.33 -12.48 -7.43
C VAL A 14 -5.92 -13.95 -7.43
N GLY A 15 -6.65 -14.79 -6.69
CA GLY A 15 -6.34 -16.22 -6.54
C GLY A 15 -6.58 -17.09 -7.78
N ARG A 16 -6.78 -16.48 -8.96
CA ARG A 16 -6.97 -17.13 -10.26
C ARG A 16 -6.37 -16.27 -11.37
N THR A 17 -6.10 -16.86 -12.52
CA THR A 17 -5.78 -16.10 -13.74
C THR A 17 -7.04 -15.42 -14.25
N LEU A 18 -6.99 -14.12 -14.53
CA LEU A 18 -8.10 -13.39 -15.13
C LEU A 18 -8.23 -13.70 -16.62
N HIS A 19 -9.47 -13.79 -17.09
CA HIS A 19 -9.82 -13.79 -18.51
C HIS A 19 -10.20 -12.37 -18.99
N PRO A 20 -10.29 -12.14 -20.32
CA PRO A 20 -10.73 -10.83 -20.83
C PRO A 20 -12.06 -10.40 -20.21
N TYR A 21 -12.17 -9.12 -19.86
CA TYR A 21 -13.32 -8.51 -19.18
C TYR A 21 -13.64 -9.04 -17.76
N GLU A 22 -12.85 -9.98 -17.23
CA GLU A 22 -13.06 -10.41 -15.86
C GLU A 22 -12.58 -9.36 -14.88
N THR A 23 -13.32 -9.27 -13.77
CA THR A 23 -12.96 -8.45 -12.63
C THR A 23 -12.90 -9.27 -11.35
N GLN A 24 -12.12 -8.79 -10.39
CA GLN A 24 -12.10 -9.26 -9.02
C GLN A 24 -12.29 -8.06 -8.10
N PRO A 25 -13.50 -7.84 -7.58
CA PRO A 25 -13.78 -6.76 -6.65
C PRO A 25 -13.59 -7.19 -5.20
N TRP A 26 -13.28 -6.21 -4.35
CA TRP A 26 -13.37 -6.24 -2.89
C TRP A 26 -13.95 -4.91 -2.44
N ALA A 27 -14.81 -4.92 -1.42
CA ALA A 27 -15.34 -3.69 -0.86
C ALA A 27 -15.66 -3.88 0.62
N HIS A 28 -15.53 -2.80 1.38
CA HIS A 28 -15.95 -2.73 2.76
C HIS A 28 -16.56 -1.35 3.03
N TYR A 29 -17.67 -1.34 3.78
CA TYR A 29 -18.36 -0.13 4.22
C TYR A 29 -18.25 0.00 5.73
N ASP A 30 -17.68 1.12 6.17
CA ASP A 30 -17.56 1.53 7.56
C ASP A 30 -18.68 2.51 7.90
N ALA A 31 -19.70 2.00 8.60
CA ALA A 31 -20.88 2.77 8.98
C ALA A 31 -20.59 3.83 10.06
N GLU A 32 -19.54 3.67 10.87
CA GLU A 32 -19.19 4.65 11.90
C GLU A 32 -18.57 5.90 11.28
N ARG A 33 -17.81 5.71 10.19
CA ARG A 33 -17.12 6.79 9.48
C ARG A 33 -17.88 7.28 8.24
N GLY A 34 -18.90 6.55 7.79
CA GLY A 34 -19.60 6.84 6.53
C GLY A 34 -18.67 6.72 5.32
N LEU A 35 -17.84 5.66 5.29
CA LEU A 35 -16.81 5.45 4.27
C LEU A 35 -16.99 4.11 3.58
N THR A 36 -16.99 4.11 2.25
CA THR A 36 -16.86 2.89 1.43
C THR A 36 -15.47 2.85 0.82
N CYS A 37 -14.70 1.81 1.11
CA CYS A 37 -13.47 1.52 0.38
C CYS A 37 -13.71 0.35 -0.56
N SER A 38 -13.35 0.52 -1.82
CA SER A 38 -13.42 -0.51 -2.86
C SER A 38 -12.06 -0.71 -3.50
N ALA A 39 -11.72 -1.96 -3.78
CA ALA A 39 -10.56 -2.35 -4.55
C ALA A 39 -11.01 -3.28 -5.68
N GLU A 40 -10.44 -3.14 -6.87
CA GLU A 40 -10.76 -3.97 -8.01
C GLU A 40 -9.49 -4.30 -8.80
N VAL A 41 -9.40 -5.52 -9.33
CA VAL A 41 -8.51 -5.83 -10.45
C VAL A 41 -9.35 -6.21 -11.66
N ARG A 42 -9.11 -5.59 -12.81
CA ARG A 42 -9.81 -5.85 -14.07
C ARG A 42 -8.86 -6.17 -15.21
N GLY A 43 -9.23 -7.14 -16.04
CA GLY A 43 -8.54 -7.44 -17.30
C GLY A 43 -9.20 -6.73 -18.48
N GLY A 44 -8.39 -6.15 -19.37
CA GLY A 44 -8.85 -5.51 -20.60
C GLY A 44 -9.54 -6.46 -21.59
N PRO A 45 -10.30 -5.91 -22.57
CA PRO A 45 -11.01 -6.63 -23.63
C PRO A 45 -10.29 -7.78 -24.35
N GLY A 46 -8.99 -7.68 -24.52
CA GLY A 46 -8.11 -8.66 -25.14
C GLY A 46 -6.91 -9.01 -24.25
N LEU A 47 -6.99 -8.72 -22.95
CA LEU A 47 -5.86 -8.75 -22.02
C LEU A 47 -4.67 -7.90 -22.52
N GLU A 48 -4.96 -6.78 -23.17
CA GLU A 48 -3.98 -5.75 -23.53
C GLU A 48 -3.46 -5.01 -22.30
N ASP A 49 -4.25 -4.97 -21.23
CA ASP A 49 -3.86 -4.49 -19.92
C ASP A 49 -4.58 -5.23 -18.78
N VAL A 50 -4.00 -5.08 -17.59
CA VAL A 50 -4.60 -5.39 -16.30
C VAL A 50 -4.48 -4.12 -15.47
N GLU A 51 -5.61 -3.67 -14.93
CA GLU A 51 -5.68 -2.51 -14.06
C GLU A 51 -6.11 -2.93 -12.67
N ALA A 52 -5.36 -2.48 -11.66
CA ALA A 52 -5.73 -2.59 -10.27
C ALA A 52 -6.03 -1.20 -9.72
N GLU A 53 -7.18 -1.01 -9.09
CA GLU A 53 -7.62 0.29 -8.58
C GLU A 53 -8.14 0.18 -7.15
N ILE A 54 -7.96 1.26 -6.37
CA ILE A 54 -8.60 1.44 -5.06
C ILE A 54 -9.27 2.80 -5.06
N GLN A 55 -10.54 2.82 -4.66
CA GLN A 55 -11.33 4.04 -4.50
C GLN A 55 -11.94 4.12 -3.11
N LEU A 56 -11.97 5.34 -2.57
CA LEU A 56 -12.62 5.67 -1.32
C LEU A 56 -13.77 6.64 -1.59
N VAL A 57 -14.99 6.29 -1.17
CA VAL A 57 -16.17 7.15 -1.28
C VAL A 57 -16.64 7.48 0.12
N ARG A 58 -16.96 8.75 0.37
CA ARG A 58 -17.61 9.18 1.62
C ARG A 58 -19.08 9.43 1.37
N ASP A 59 -19.91 9.12 2.35
CA ASP A 59 -21.32 9.43 2.27
C ASP A 59 -21.55 10.94 2.27
N GLU A 60 -22.60 11.40 1.58
CA GLU A 60 -22.95 12.83 1.50
C GLU A 60 -23.24 13.43 2.88
N ASP A 61 -23.78 12.61 3.79
CA ASP A 61 -24.13 12.98 5.16
C ASP A 61 -22.96 12.83 6.15
N ALA A 62 -21.79 12.38 5.69
CA ALA A 62 -20.63 12.24 6.56
C ALA A 62 -20.21 13.61 7.11
N PRO A 63 -19.92 13.72 8.41
CA PRO A 63 -19.47 14.98 9.00
C PRO A 63 -18.18 15.43 8.29
N PRO A 64 -18.03 16.73 8.00
CA PRO A 64 -16.86 17.24 7.30
C PRO A 64 -15.59 16.88 8.08
N GLU A 65 -14.54 16.45 7.37
CA GLU A 65 -13.25 16.29 8.02
C GLU A 65 -12.82 17.62 8.63
N PRO A 66 -12.31 17.61 9.87
CA PRO A 66 -11.71 18.82 10.41
C PRO A 66 -10.60 19.25 9.44
N PRO A 67 -10.50 20.55 9.10
CA PRO A 67 -9.46 21.02 8.21
C PRO A 67 -8.10 20.55 8.74
N PRO A 68 -7.15 20.20 7.87
CA PRO A 68 -5.83 19.81 8.32
C PRO A 68 -5.32 20.88 9.27
N ILE A 69 -5.06 20.50 10.51
CA ILE A 69 -4.50 21.41 11.52
C ILE A 69 -3.18 21.85 10.92
N ARG A 70 -3.15 23.07 10.34
CA ARG A 70 -1.90 23.73 10.03
C ARG A 70 -1.19 23.78 11.38
N ARG A 71 -0.15 22.96 11.58
CA ARG A 71 0.76 23.17 12.70
C ARG A 71 1.10 24.64 12.58
N SER A 72 0.62 25.44 13.53
CA SER A 72 1.02 26.82 13.61
C SER A 72 2.54 26.77 13.59
N GLN A 73 3.13 27.37 12.57
CA GLN A 73 4.50 27.81 12.66
C GLN A 73 4.54 28.65 13.94
N ARG A 74 4.94 28.02 15.04
CA ARG A 74 5.50 28.76 16.15
C ARG A 74 6.75 29.35 15.54
N GLY A 75 6.66 30.66 15.27
CA GLY A 75 7.84 31.45 15.04
C GLY A 75 8.72 31.27 16.26
N ASP A 76 9.82 30.59 16.05
CA ASP A 76 11.05 30.88 16.76
C ASP A 76 11.95 31.46 15.67
N ASP A 77 11.88 32.79 15.59
CA ASP A 77 12.93 33.62 15.01
C ASP A 77 14.24 33.26 15.72
N ASP A 78 15.19 32.67 15.00
CA ASP A 78 16.62 33.02 15.01
C ASP A 78 17.42 32.00 14.17
N ASP A 79 18.42 32.53 13.45
CA ASP A 79 19.49 31.86 12.69
C ASP A 79 19.24 31.52 11.20
N ASP A 80 19.48 32.56 10.38
CA ASP A 80 20.34 32.58 9.18
C ASP A 80 21.20 31.32 8.93
N ASP A 81 20.89 30.53 7.89
CA ASP A 81 21.85 30.13 6.83
C ASP A 81 21.09 29.39 5.71
N GLY A 82 21.47 29.65 4.46
CA GLY A 82 20.72 29.29 3.26
C GLY A 82 20.66 27.80 2.91
N GLY A 83 19.63 27.40 2.16
CA GLY A 83 19.66 26.13 1.43
C GLY A 83 18.30 25.49 1.15
N ASP A 84 17.85 25.67 -0.09
CA ASP A 84 17.08 24.71 -0.88
C ASP A 84 15.68 24.29 -0.38
N GLY A 85 14.67 25.08 -0.77
CA GLY A 85 13.69 24.63 -1.78
C GLY A 85 12.87 23.36 -1.54
N GLY A 86 12.77 22.85 -0.32
CA GLY A 86 11.87 21.74 0.02
C GLY A 86 10.41 22.14 -0.17
N GLN A 87 9.81 21.76 -1.30
CA GLN A 87 8.38 21.88 -1.57
C GLN A 87 7.61 21.18 -0.45
N GLY A 88 7.07 21.97 0.47
CA GLY A 88 6.15 21.51 1.49
C GLY A 88 5.00 20.77 0.82
N GLY A 89 4.74 19.56 1.28
CA GLY A 89 3.63 18.72 0.82
C GLY A 89 2.33 19.49 0.91
N GLY A 90 1.90 20.05 -0.22
CA GLY A 90 0.57 20.57 -0.39
C GLY A 90 -0.37 19.38 -0.27
N GLY A 91 -1.00 19.25 0.90
CA GLY A 91 -2.02 18.24 1.12
C GLY A 91 -3.05 18.36 -0.01
N VAL A 92 -3.24 17.27 -0.75
CA VAL A 92 -4.31 17.17 -1.74
C VAL A 92 -5.61 17.52 -1.00
N PRO A 93 -6.39 18.51 -1.48
CA PRO A 93 -7.64 18.87 -0.81
C PRO A 93 -8.53 17.62 -0.71
N PRO A 94 -9.22 17.41 0.42
CA PRO A 94 -10.06 16.23 0.58
C PRO A 94 -11.15 16.23 -0.50
N THR A 95 -11.35 15.05 -1.10
CA THR A 95 -12.40 14.84 -2.10
C THR A 95 -13.76 15.14 -1.47
N PRO A 96 -14.66 15.88 -2.16
CA PRO A 96 -15.99 16.16 -1.64
C PRO A 96 -16.78 14.89 -1.28
N PRO A 97 -17.69 14.94 -0.29
CA PRO A 97 -18.63 13.86 -0.04
C PRO A 97 -19.38 13.42 -1.31
N GLY A 98 -19.66 12.12 -1.43
CA GLY A 98 -20.30 11.51 -2.60
C GLY A 98 -19.40 11.33 -3.82
N VAL A 99 -18.21 11.93 -3.86
CA VAL A 99 -17.26 11.79 -4.98
C VAL A 99 -16.21 10.73 -4.66
N PRO A 100 -15.98 9.74 -5.54
CA PRO A 100 -14.89 8.78 -5.36
C PRO A 100 -13.51 9.44 -5.39
N GLU A 101 -12.75 9.25 -4.32
CA GLU A 101 -11.33 9.56 -4.23
C GLU A 101 -10.54 8.38 -4.81
N GLN A 102 -9.76 8.64 -5.87
CA GLN A 102 -8.86 7.64 -6.42
C GLN A 102 -7.60 7.51 -5.55
N VAL A 103 -7.52 6.42 -4.79
CA VAL A 103 -6.40 6.18 -3.86
C VAL A 103 -5.24 5.49 -4.55
N TYR A 104 -5.51 4.52 -5.42
CA TYR A 104 -4.46 3.71 -6.07
C TYR A 104 -4.85 3.37 -7.50
N ILE A 105 -3.90 3.44 -8.42
CA ILE A 105 -3.98 2.88 -9.77
C ILE A 105 -2.65 2.20 -10.09
N LEU A 106 -2.69 0.93 -10.49
CA LEU A 106 -1.59 0.23 -11.14
C LEU A 106 -2.06 -0.32 -12.47
N ARG A 107 -1.28 -0.08 -13.53
CA ARG A 107 -1.52 -0.68 -14.84
C ARG A 107 -0.34 -1.55 -15.25
N ALA A 108 -0.65 -2.77 -15.68
CA ALA A 108 0.31 -3.68 -16.28
C ALA A 108 -0.14 -4.06 -17.69
N ALA A 109 0.82 -4.36 -18.56
CA ALA A 109 0.57 -4.78 -19.93
C ALA A 109 1.58 -5.86 -20.35
N PRO A 110 1.22 -6.77 -21.27
CA PRO A 110 2.14 -7.76 -21.79
C PRO A 110 3.24 -7.08 -22.63
N SER A 111 4.47 -7.55 -22.45
CA SER A 111 5.63 -7.10 -23.21
C SER A 111 5.57 -7.67 -24.63
N PRO A 112 5.71 -6.87 -25.69
CA PRO A 112 5.64 -7.36 -27.06
C PRO A 112 6.75 -8.37 -27.43
N ALA A 113 7.85 -8.39 -26.67
CA ALA A 113 9.02 -9.19 -26.98
C ALA A 113 8.87 -10.68 -26.60
N ASP A 114 8.24 -10.96 -25.46
CA ASP A 114 8.16 -12.31 -24.88
C ASP A 114 6.78 -12.65 -24.27
N GLY A 115 5.84 -11.71 -24.25
CA GLY A 115 4.51 -11.91 -23.68
C GLY A 115 4.46 -11.88 -22.15
N GLU A 116 5.59 -11.61 -21.48
CA GLU A 116 5.65 -11.44 -20.03
C GLU A 116 5.03 -10.10 -19.64
N TRP A 117 4.34 -10.06 -18.51
CA TRP A 117 3.65 -8.89 -18.01
C TRP A 117 4.59 -7.97 -17.25
N GLU A 118 4.47 -6.68 -17.56
CA GLU A 118 5.26 -5.61 -16.95
C GLU A 118 4.32 -4.54 -16.40
N VAL A 119 4.60 -4.09 -15.18
CA VAL A 119 3.92 -2.93 -14.62
C VAL A 119 4.42 -1.68 -15.35
N LYS A 120 3.48 -0.87 -15.87
CA LYS A 120 3.76 0.31 -16.68
C LYS A 120 3.52 1.61 -15.93
N ARG A 121 2.61 1.63 -14.97
CA ARG A 121 2.29 2.81 -14.15
C ARG A 121 1.87 2.43 -12.75
N LEU A 122 2.20 3.29 -11.80
CA LEU A 122 1.72 3.25 -10.43
C LEU A 122 1.43 4.68 -9.94
N PHE A 123 0.19 4.94 -9.56
CA PHE A 123 -0.25 6.18 -8.92
C PHE A 123 -0.84 5.87 -7.56
N VAL A 124 -0.48 6.65 -6.54
CA VAL A 124 -1.06 6.57 -5.20
C VAL A 124 -1.38 7.98 -4.73
N ARG A 125 -2.66 8.25 -4.40
CA ARG A 125 -3.20 9.57 -4.06
C ARG A 125 -2.72 10.67 -5.01
N ALA A 126 -2.95 10.45 -6.31
CA ALA A 126 -2.54 11.33 -7.41
C ALA A 126 -1.03 11.58 -7.57
N LYS A 127 -0.16 10.97 -6.76
CA LYS A 127 1.29 11.01 -6.93
C LYS A 127 1.75 9.84 -7.80
N ASP A 128 2.60 10.13 -8.79
CA ASP A 128 3.23 9.13 -9.65
C ASP A 128 4.43 8.50 -8.92
N TYR A 129 4.42 7.17 -8.82
CA TYR A 129 5.48 6.35 -8.23
C TYR A 129 6.23 5.52 -9.28
N THR A 130 5.89 5.69 -10.56
CA THR A 130 6.52 4.97 -11.67
C THR A 130 8.01 5.29 -11.73
N ASN A 131 8.86 4.27 -11.55
CA ASN A 131 10.32 4.41 -11.49
C ASN A 131 10.83 5.37 -10.39
N ALA A 132 10.04 5.65 -9.35
CA ALA A 132 10.44 6.56 -8.29
C ALA A 132 11.54 5.99 -7.38
N PHE A 133 11.64 4.65 -7.26
CA PHE A 133 12.65 3.93 -6.47
C PHE A 133 12.82 2.49 -6.98
N GLY A 134 13.79 1.76 -6.42
CA GLY A 134 14.01 0.35 -6.72
C GLY A 134 12.80 -0.52 -6.42
N GLU A 135 12.45 -1.43 -7.33
CA GLU A 135 11.34 -2.38 -7.17
C GLU A 135 9.97 -1.70 -6.92
N TRP A 136 9.77 -0.48 -7.41
CA TRP A 136 8.53 0.29 -7.26
C TRP A 136 7.27 -0.48 -7.69
N ASP A 137 7.40 -1.36 -8.68
CA ASP A 137 6.33 -2.20 -9.19
C ASP A 137 5.99 -3.35 -8.24
N GLU A 138 6.99 -3.99 -7.64
CA GLU A 138 6.77 -5.02 -6.62
C GLU A 138 6.15 -4.42 -5.36
N LYS A 139 6.67 -3.28 -4.93
CA LYS A 139 6.15 -2.50 -3.79
C LYS A 139 4.72 -2.00 -4.05
N GLY A 140 4.41 -1.58 -5.27
CA GLY A 140 3.03 -1.26 -5.69
C GLY A 140 2.07 -2.44 -5.50
N CYS A 141 2.45 -3.63 -5.98
CA CYS A 141 1.65 -4.83 -5.75
C CYS A 141 1.51 -5.19 -4.26
N ALA A 142 2.57 -5.01 -3.46
CA ALA A 142 2.54 -5.26 -2.01
C ALA A 142 1.58 -4.31 -1.29
N PHE A 143 1.63 -3.01 -1.60
CA PHE A 143 0.69 -2.00 -1.11
C PHE A 143 -0.77 -2.38 -1.42
N PHE A 144 -1.07 -2.74 -2.68
CA PHE A 144 -2.42 -3.16 -3.07
C PHE A 144 -2.88 -4.39 -2.29
N ARG A 145 -2.02 -5.40 -2.17
CA ARG A 145 -2.31 -6.62 -1.42
C ARG A 145 -2.56 -6.34 0.06
N ALA A 146 -1.82 -5.43 0.68
CA ALA A 146 -2.04 -5.01 2.06
C ALA A 146 -3.42 -4.35 2.23
N CYS A 147 -3.83 -3.51 1.28
CA CYS A 147 -5.18 -2.93 1.25
C CYS A 147 -6.26 -4.01 1.12
N VAL A 148 -6.12 -4.95 0.18
CA VAL A 148 -7.06 -6.07 0.02
C VAL A 148 -7.14 -6.91 1.30
N GLN A 149 -6.02 -7.14 1.99
CA GLN A 149 -6.03 -7.86 3.27
C GLN A 149 -6.78 -7.13 4.38
N ALA A 150 -6.74 -5.80 4.42
CA ALA A 150 -7.55 -5.02 5.37
C ALA A 150 -9.04 -5.11 5.00
N LEU A 151 -9.39 -4.99 3.72
CA LEU A 151 -10.78 -5.14 3.26
C LEU A 151 -11.35 -6.53 3.58
N LEU A 152 -10.56 -7.60 3.43
CA LEU A 152 -10.95 -8.96 3.81
C LEU A 152 -11.13 -9.16 5.32
N LYS A 153 -10.60 -8.26 6.14
CA LYS A 153 -10.82 -8.22 7.59
C LYS A 153 -11.93 -7.27 8.00
N GLU A 154 -12.67 -6.72 7.02
CA GLU A 154 -13.75 -5.76 7.26
C GLU A 154 -13.21 -4.48 7.93
N GLU A 155 -12.05 -3.99 7.46
CA GLU A 155 -11.43 -2.76 7.95
C GLU A 155 -11.08 -1.84 6.76
N ILE A 156 -11.22 -0.52 6.95
CA ILE A 156 -10.71 0.48 6.00
C ILE A 156 -9.18 0.55 6.13
N PRO A 157 -8.40 0.38 5.05
CA PRO A 157 -6.94 0.45 5.13
C PRO A 157 -6.45 1.83 5.59
N ASP A 158 -5.43 1.85 6.46
CA ASP A 158 -4.67 3.06 6.78
C ASP A 158 -3.67 3.34 5.65
N PHE A 159 -4.14 4.06 4.63
CA PHE A 159 -3.35 4.31 3.42
C PHE A 159 -2.06 5.08 3.71
N ASP A 160 -2.07 6.05 4.62
CA ASP A 160 -0.91 6.88 4.91
C ASP A 160 0.19 6.02 5.56
N ARG A 161 -0.19 5.17 6.52
CA ARG A 161 0.73 4.18 7.10
C ARG A 161 1.24 3.18 6.06
N LEU A 162 0.37 2.66 5.20
CA LEU A 162 0.78 1.71 4.16
C LEU A 162 1.69 2.32 3.10
N ILE A 163 1.52 3.60 2.76
CA ILE A 163 2.44 4.33 1.87
C ILE A 163 3.81 4.41 2.52
N GLU A 164 3.87 4.73 3.81
CA GLU A 164 5.14 4.79 4.56
C GLU A 164 5.80 3.41 4.72
N GLU A 165 5.01 2.35 4.93
CA GLU A 165 5.53 1.00 5.13
C GLU A 165 6.01 0.35 3.82
N GLU A 166 5.26 0.50 2.73
CA GLU A 166 5.47 -0.27 1.50
C GLU A 166 6.14 0.54 0.37
N LEU A 167 5.94 1.86 0.33
CA LEU A 167 6.38 2.72 -0.80
C LEU A 167 7.57 3.64 -0.44
N GLN A 168 8.37 3.27 0.56
CA GLN A 168 9.62 3.94 0.90
C GLN A 168 10.83 3.26 0.25
N ASP A 169 11.85 4.05 -0.08
CA ASP A 169 13.12 3.55 -0.57
C ASP A 169 14.04 3.18 0.61
N ASP A 170 14.07 1.90 0.97
CA ASP A 170 14.93 1.36 2.04
C ASP A 170 16.43 1.51 1.71
N ASP A 171 16.78 1.78 0.45
CA ASP A 171 18.17 1.87 -0.01
C ASP A 171 18.82 3.23 0.25
N PHE A 172 18.04 4.27 0.64
CA PHE A 172 18.60 5.60 0.90
C PHE A 172 19.23 5.74 2.29
N PHE A 173 18.91 4.87 3.25
CA PHE A 173 19.57 4.82 4.56
C PHE A 173 20.32 3.50 4.73
N GLY A 174 21.57 3.50 4.28
CA GLY A 174 22.51 2.41 4.53
C GLY A 174 22.53 2.00 6.01
N GLY A 175 22.21 0.72 6.25
CA GLY A 175 22.61 0.00 7.46
C GLY A 175 21.72 0.21 8.68
N GLY A 176 20.61 -0.53 8.77
CA GLY A 176 19.93 -0.66 10.05
C GLY A 176 18.67 -1.50 9.98
N ARG A 177 18.80 -2.80 10.29
CA ARG A 177 17.71 -3.71 10.63
C ARG A 177 16.61 -2.99 11.45
N ARG A 178 15.54 -2.51 10.80
CA ARG A 178 14.31 -2.15 11.50
C ARG A 178 13.64 -3.46 11.90
N GLY A 179 13.64 -3.66 13.21
CA GLY A 179 13.38 -4.93 13.84
C GLY A 179 11.96 -5.41 13.58
N ARG A 180 11.89 -6.64 13.06
CA ARG A 180 10.76 -7.54 13.27
C ARG A 180 10.69 -7.88 14.77
N VAL A 181 10.12 -6.95 15.56
CA VAL A 181 9.79 -7.18 16.96
C VAL A 181 8.58 -8.13 16.97
N GLY A 182 8.82 -9.41 17.25
CA GLY A 182 7.72 -10.34 17.47
C GLY A 182 8.02 -11.79 17.13
N ARG A 183 8.97 -12.40 17.86
CA ARG A 183 9.00 -13.82 18.28
C ARG A 183 10.38 -14.10 18.89
N LYS A 184 10.60 -13.67 20.14
CA LYS A 184 11.55 -14.37 20.99
C LYS A 184 10.97 -15.77 21.19
N ALA A 185 11.53 -16.75 20.48
CA ALA A 185 11.34 -18.14 20.82
C ALA A 185 11.59 -18.31 22.33
N PRO A 186 10.76 -19.06 23.07
CA PRO A 186 11.05 -19.34 24.46
C PRO A 186 12.41 -20.05 24.52
N LYS A 187 13.37 -19.41 25.20
CA LYS A 187 14.68 -20.03 25.48
C LYS A 187 14.42 -21.21 26.40
N ALA A 188 14.33 -22.41 25.84
CA ALA A 188 14.41 -23.64 26.60
C ALA A 188 15.75 -23.63 27.36
N GLN A 189 15.70 -23.50 28.67
CA GLN A 189 16.88 -23.66 29.52
C GLN A 189 17.26 -25.14 29.50
N ALA A 190 18.28 -25.50 28.73
CA ALA A 190 18.87 -26.85 28.70
C ALA A 190 19.42 -27.29 30.09
N ALA A 191 19.46 -26.39 31.08
CA ALA A 191 19.86 -26.66 32.45
C ALA A 191 18.76 -27.29 33.34
N GLN A 192 17.52 -27.43 32.86
CA GLN A 192 16.43 -28.08 33.60
C GLN A 192 16.15 -29.53 33.20
N LEU A 193 16.94 -30.13 32.29
CA LEU A 193 16.73 -31.50 31.80
C LEU A 193 17.74 -32.55 32.31
N MET A 194 18.63 -32.23 33.25
CA MET A 194 19.59 -33.18 33.85
C MET A 194 19.62 -33.08 35.39
N GLY A 195 18.44 -33.16 35.99
CA GLY A 195 18.25 -33.29 37.45
C GLY A 195 17.78 -34.69 37.88
N MET A 196 18.10 -35.73 37.10
CA MET A 196 17.77 -37.11 37.46
C MET A 196 19.04 -37.91 37.79
N LYS A 197 19.08 -38.35 39.05
CA LYS A 197 19.84 -39.48 39.61
C LYS A 197 21.23 -39.17 40.19
N LYS A 198 21.27 -38.92 41.51
CA LYS A 198 22.00 -39.81 42.45
C LYS A 198 21.56 -39.56 43.91
N GLY A 199 20.74 -40.46 44.44
CA GLY A 199 20.41 -40.56 45.85
C GLY A 199 19.89 -41.97 46.12
N MET A 200 20.67 -42.73 46.91
CA MET A 200 20.57 -44.16 47.26
C MET A 200 20.99 -45.17 46.18
#